data_AF-A0A1G3BXY3-F1
#
_entry.id   AF-A0A1G3BXY3-F1
#
_cell.length_a   1.000
_cell.length_b   1.000
_cell.length_c   1.000
_cell.angle_alpha   90.00
_cell.angle_beta   90.00
_cell.angle_gamma   90.00
#
_symmetry.space_group_name_H-M   'P 1'
#
loop_
_entity.id
_entity.type
_entity.pdbx_description
1 polymer ?
#
loop_
_entity_poly.entity_id
_entity_poly.type
_entity_poly.pdbx_seq_one_letter_code
_entity_poly.pdbx_strand_id
1 'polypeptide(L)'
;MQLKPIGYIKSPVKQAKFGGWQDLITEVVVNTEYLDGLEGIDDYSHLIILYWLDKVDRVKLKMRPQGKKDVPEVGIFACRCPWRPNPIGMTTVKVIERNGNILKVKGLDVLDGTPLIDIKPYTPPYDAVEGMRYPDWVNKLEY
;
A
#
# COMPACT_ATOMS: atom_id res chain seq x y z
N MET A 1 14.22 -8.76 -14.44
CA MET A 1 13.39 -7.53 -14.41
C MET A 1 13.96 -6.62 -13.35
N GLN A 2 14.07 -5.32 -13.62
CA GLN A 2 14.53 -4.32 -12.65
C GLN A 2 13.44 -3.26 -12.53
N LEU A 3 12.94 -3.02 -11.32
CA LEU A 3 12.00 -1.95 -11.04
C LEU A 3 12.78 -0.66 -10.74
N LYS A 4 12.26 0.48 -11.20
CA LYS A 4 12.79 1.80 -10.89
C LYS A 4 11.75 2.53 -10.05
N PRO A 5 12.09 2.99 -8.84
CA PRO A 5 11.19 3.83 -8.07
C PRO A 5 10.85 5.11 -8.84
N ILE A 6 9.59 5.52 -8.79
CA ILE A 6 9.12 6.78 -9.37
C ILE A 6 9.06 7.91 -8.34
N GLY A 7 9.47 7.63 -7.10
CA GLY A 7 9.37 8.53 -5.98
C GLY A 7 9.58 7.84 -4.63
N TYR A 8 9.14 8.51 -3.56
CA TYR A 8 9.21 8.00 -2.20
C TYR A 8 8.02 8.50 -1.37
N ILE A 9 7.76 7.85 -0.24
CA ILE A 9 6.64 8.19 0.64
C ILE A 9 7.18 8.79 1.93
N LYS A 10 6.71 10.00 2.29
CA LYS A 10 6.95 10.57 3.62
C LYS A 10 5.80 10.17 4.53
N SER A 11 6.14 9.48 5.61
CA SER A 11 5.16 8.95 6.57
C SER A 11 5.59 9.34 7.99
N PRO A 12 4.65 9.68 8.88
CA PRO A 12 5.00 9.89 10.29
C PRO A 12 5.40 8.58 11.00
N VAL A 13 5.19 7.42 10.37
CA VAL A 13 5.47 6.10 10.96
C VAL A 13 6.88 5.64 10.59
N LYS A 14 7.73 5.48 11.61
CA LYS A 14 9.14 5.05 11.43
C LYS A 14 9.40 3.59 11.83
N GLN A 15 8.44 2.96 12.51
CA GLN A 15 8.54 1.58 12.98
C GLN A 15 7.28 0.81 12.62
N ALA A 16 7.44 -0.48 12.33
CA ALA A 16 6.32 -1.34 11.96
C ALA A 16 5.32 -1.46 13.12
N LYS A 17 4.03 -1.34 12.78
CA LYS A 17 2.90 -1.50 13.70
C LYS A 17 1.76 -2.25 13.01
N PHE A 18 0.80 -2.74 13.79
CA PHE A 18 -0.48 -3.21 13.28
C PHE A 18 -1.56 -2.16 13.53
N GLY A 19 -2.50 -2.04 12.60
CA GLY A 19 -3.65 -1.16 12.73
C GLY A 19 -3.37 0.35 12.72
N GLY A 20 -4.46 1.11 12.62
CA GLY A 20 -4.44 2.57 12.76
C GLY A 20 -3.74 3.27 11.60
N TRP A 21 -3.87 2.72 10.39
CA TRP A 21 -3.39 3.32 9.15
C TRP A 21 -4.46 4.16 8.46
N GLN A 22 -5.73 3.80 8.69
CA GLN A 22 -6.94 4.37 8.08
C GLN A 22 -6.98 5.90 8.13
N ASP A 23 -6.56 6.48 9.26
CA ASP A 23 -6.57 7.93 9.49
C ASP A 23 -5.24 8.64 9.24
N LEU A 24 -4.21 7.88 8.85
CA LEU A 24 -2.87 8.41 8.67
C LEU A 24 -2.81 9.27 7.41
N ILE A 25 -2.36 10.52 7.57
CA ILE A 25 -2.03 11.41 6.46
C ILE A 25 -0.55 11.21 6.11
N THR A 26 -0.29 10.98 4.83
CA THR A 26 1.05 10.75 4.28
C THR A 26 1.23 11.57 3.01
N GLU A 27 2.48 11.86 2.65
CA GLU A 27 2.82 12.52 1.39
C GLU A 27 3.48 11.49 0.45
N VAL A 28 2.85 11.27 -0.71
CA VAL A 28 3.44 10.53 -1.81
C VAL A 28 4.17 11.53 -2.70
N VAL A 29 5.50 11.45 -2.72
CA VAL A 29 6.36 12.38 -3.47
C VAL A 29 6.82 11.70 -4.74
N VAL A 30 6.39 12.21 -5.89
CA VAL A 30 6.79 11.73 -7.21
C VAL A 30 8.04 12.47 -7.67
N ASN A 31 9.02 11.79 -8.26
CA ASN A 31 10.20 12.46 -8.80
C ASN A 31 9.80 13.40 -9.94
N THR A 32 10.51 14.52 -10.06
CA THR A 32 10.20 15.57 -11.03
C THR A 32 10.24 15.08 -12.48
N GLU A 33 11.06 14.09 -12.82
CA GLU A 33 11.08 13.51 -14.19
C GLU A 33 9.77 12.79 -14.58
N TYR A 34 8.89 12.47 -13.62
CA TYR A 34 7.61 11.82 -13.85
C TYR A 34 6.41 12.74 -13.59
N LEU A 35 6.63 14.05 -13.42
CA LEU A 35 5.59 15.01 -13.02
C LEU A 35 4.41 15.05 -14.01
N ASP A 36 4.68 14.99 -15.32
CA ASP A 36 3.66 14.99 -16.37
C ASP A 36 2.72 13.78 -16.25
N GLY A 37 3.17 12.68 -15.63
CA GLY A 37 2.35 11.50 -15.37
C GLY A 37 1.25 11.71 -14.32
N LEU A 38 1.22 12.86 -13.65
CA LEU A 38 0.18 13.22 -12.68
C LEU A 38 -0.96 14.06 -13.31
N GLU A 39 -0.90 14.40 -14.59
CA GLU A 39 -1.96 15.17 -15.24
C GLU A 39 -3.32 14.43 -15.16
N GLY A 40 -4.38 15.13 -14.75
CA GLY A 40 -5.72 14.56 -14.55
C GLY A 40 -5.90 13.68 -13.29
N ILE A 41 -4.87 13.52 -12.45
CA ILE A 41 -4.98 12.68 -11.25
C ILE A 41 -5.95 13.23 -10.20
N ASP A 42 -6.16 14.55 -10.21
CA ASP A 42 -7.00 15.28 -9.25
C ASP A 42 -8.51 15.00 -9.42
N ASP A 43 -8.91 14.46 -10.58
CA ASP A 43 -10.30 14.03 -10.83
C ASP A 43 -10.67 12.76 -10.05
N TYR A 44 -9.68 12.03 -9.51
CA TYR A 44 -9.88 10.81 -8.75
C TYR A 44 -9.87 11.07 -7.25
N SER A 45 -10.96 10.69 -6.57
CA SER A 45 -11.01 10.74 -5.11
C SER A 45 -10.11 9.70 -4.44
N HIS A 46 -9.81 8.60 -5.13
CA HIS A 46 -9.01 7.48 -4.61
C HIS A 46 -8.01 6.98 -5.65
N LEU A 47 -6.85 6.59 -5.15
CA LEU A 47 -5.76 6.03 -5.95
C LEU A 47 -5.32 4.69 -5.35
N ILE A 48 -4.79 3.81 -6.18
CA ILE A 48 -4.07 2.61 -5.79
C ILE A 48 -2.58 2.94 -5.85
N ILE A 49 -1.91 2.87 -4.71
CA ILE A 49 -0.46 3.10 -4.60
C ILE A 49 0.24 1.76 -4.53
N LEU A 50 1.19 1.51 -5.44
CA LEU A 50 2.11 0.38 -5.36
C LEU A 50 3.46 0.86 -4.84
N TYR A 51 3.99 0.15 -3.86
CA TYR A 51 5.22 0.53 -3.18
C TYR A 51 6.08 -0.69 -2.86
N TRP A 52 7.38 -0.48 -2.68
CA TRP A 52 8.34 -1.54 -2.38
C TRP A 52 8.66 -1.55 -0.89
N LEU A 53 8.35 -2.64 -0.21
CA LEU A 53 8.68 -2.80 1.21
C LEU A 53 10.18 -3.11 1.36
N ASP A 54 11.00 -2.08 1.24
CA ASP A 54 12.47 -2.11 1.18
C ASP A 54 13.13 -2.67 2.45
N LYS A 55 12.40 -2.74 3.56
CA LYS A 55 12.86 -3.35 4.82
C LYS A 55 12.64 -4.86 4.91
N VAL A 56 12.04 -5.47 3.89
CA VAL A 56 11.87 -6.93 3.83
C VAL A 56 13.21 -7.56 3.45
N ASP A 57 13.82 -8.24 4.42
CA ASP A 57 15.13 -8.88 4.30
C ASP A 57 15.07 -10.40 4.04
N ARG A 58 13.88 -10.98 4.12
CA ARG A 58 13.65 -12.43 3.99
C ARG A 58 12.30 -12.76 3.38
N VAL A 59 12.23 -13.95 2.80
CA VAL A 59 11.01 -14.53 2.24
C VAL A 59 10.48 -15.62 3.16
N LYS A 60 9.16 -15.68 3.35
CA LYS A 60 8.46 -16.81 3.96
C LYS A 60 7.36 -17.30 3.04
N LEU A 61 7.25 -18.62 2.86
CA LEU A 61 6.19 -19.24 2.05
C LEU A 61 4.90 -19.46 2.84
N LYS A 62 5.00 -19.55 4.17
CA LYS A 62 3.87 -19.65 5.10
C LYS A 62 4.07 -18.70 6.27
N MET A 63 2.97 -18.12 6.74
CA MET A 63 2.99 -17.20 7.87
C MET A 63 1.63 -17.12 8.54
N ARG A 64 1.64 -16.86 9.85
CA ARG A 64 0.46 -16.46 10.62
C ARG A 64 0.31 -14.92 10.56
N PRO A 65 -0.73 -14.38 9.90
CA PRO A 65 -0.95 -12.94 9.82
C PRO A 65 -0.96 -12.27 11.19
N GLN A 66 -0.20 -11.18 11.33
CA GLN A 66 -0.02 -10.41 12.57
C GLN A 66 0.42 -11.23 13.80
N GLY A 67 0.87 -12.48 13.61
CA GLY A 67 1.19 -13.39 14.72
C GLY A 67 0.02 -13.81 15.60
N LYS A 68 -1.24 -13.50 15.20
CA LYS A 68 -2.44 -13.75 16.03
C LYS A 68 -2.73 -15.23 16.17
N LYS A 69 -2.74 -15.75 17.41
CA LYS A 69 -2.87 -17.19 17.72
C LYS A 69 -4.16 -17.82 17.17
N ASP A 70 -5.23 -17.04 17.08
CA ASP A 70 -6.56 -17.45 16.62
C ASP A 70 -6.78 -17.25 15.10
N VAL A 71 -5.74 -16.88 14.37
CA VAL A 71 -5.68 -16.83 12.91
C VAL A 71 -4.82 -17.99 12.41
N PRO A 72 -5.23 -18.77 11.40
CA PRO A 72 -4.45 -19.90 10.90
C PRO A 72 -3.11 -19.46 10.30
N GLU A 73 -2.13 -20.36 10.28
CA GLU A 73 -0.98 -20.21 9.40
C GLU A 73 -1.42 -20.50 7.97
N VAL A 74 -1.15 -19.56 7.05
CA VAL A 74 -1.57 -19.65 5.65
C VAL A 74 -0.38 -19.45 4.72
N GLY A 75 -0.53 -19.84 3.46
CA GLY A 75 0.46 -19.53 2.43
C GLY A 75 0.60 -18.02 2.25
N ILE A 76 1.82 -17.54 1.94
CA ILE A 76 2.12 -16.10 1.82
C ILE A 76 1.28 -15.39 0.75
N PHE A 77 0.80 -16.12 -0.25
CA PHE A 77 -0.09 -15.58 -1.29
C PHE A 77 -1.57 -15.54 -0.89
N ALA A 78 -1.94 -16.17 0.23
CA ALA A 78 -3.29 -16.13 0.80
C ALA A 78 -3.45 -15.01 1.85
N CYS A 79 -2.42 -14.20 2.08
CA CYS A 79 -2.46 -13.06 3.00
C CYS A 79 -1.69 -11.85 2.44
N ARG A 80 -1.78 -10.70 3.10
CA ARG A 80 -1.10 -9.45 2.72
C ARG A 80 0.19 -9.21 3.52
N CYS A 81 0.81 -10.27 4.04
CA CYS A 81 2.04 -10.14 4.84
C CYS A 81 3.23 -9.68 3.98
N PRO A 82 4.23 -8.99 4.57
CA PRO A 82 5.29 -8.32 3.81
C PRO A 82 6.40 -9.25 3.27
N TRP A 83 6.66 -10.40 3.91
CA TRP A 83 7.79 -11.30 3.60
C TRP A 83 7.58 -12.17 2.33
N ARG A 84 7.23 -11.51 1.22
CA ARG A 84 6.91 -12.11 -0.08
C ARG A 84 8.17 -12.18 -0.96
N PRO A 85 8.21 -13.05 -2.00
CA PRO A 85 9.32 -13.09 -2.95
C PRO A 85 9.57 -11.75 -3.66
N ASN A 86 8.49 -11.05 -4.01
CA ASN A 86 8.52 -9.65 -4.46
C ASN A 86 7.72 -8.84 -3.42
N PRO A 87 8.37 -8.09 -2.52
CA PRO A 87 7.72 -7.39 -1.42
C PRO A 87 7.02 -6.11 -1.89
N ILE A 88 6.14 -6.25 -2.88
CA ILE A 88 5.28 -5.20 -3.40
C ILE A 88 4.06 -5.11 -2.49
N GLY A 89 3.91 -3.95 -1.85
CA GLY A 89 2.69 -3.57 -1.16
C GLY A 89 1.77 -2.77 -2.07
N MET A 90 0.50 -2.71 -1.68
CA MET A 90 -0.55 -2.07 -2.45
C MET A 90 -1.60 -1.54 -1.49
N THR A 91 -1.98 -0.28 -1.64
CA THR A 91 -3.01 0.34 -0.80
C THR A 91 -3.86 1.29 -1.60
N THR A 92 -5.17 1.18 -1.43
CA THR A 92 -6.11 2.17 -1.93
C THR A 92 -6.17 3.31 -0.91
N VAL A 93 -5.86 4.53 -1.35
CA VAL A 93 -5.79 5.72 -0.53
C VAL A 93 -6.81 6.73 -0.99
N LYS A 94 -7.28 7.59 -0.08
CA LYS A 94 -8.07 8.77 -0.41
C LYS A 94 -7.13 9.93 -0.71
N VAL A 95 -7.34 10.62 -1.83
CA VAL A 95 -6.64 11.87 -2.14
C VAL A 95 -7.22 13.01 -1.29
N ILE A 96 -6.35 13.77 -0.62
CA ILE A 96 -6.73 14.96 0.14
C ILE A 96 -6.49 16.20 -0.73
N GLU A 97 -5.26 16.34 -1.23
CA GLU A 97 -4.83 17.46 -2.07
C GLU A 97 -3.57 17.07 -2.85
N ARG A 98 -3.34 17.76 -3.95
CA ARG A 98 -2.08 17.73 -4.70
C ARG A 98 -1.42 19.09 -4.64
N ASN A 99 -0.10 19.11 -4.48
CA ASN A 99 0.73 20.29 -4.64
C ASN A 99 1.95 19.93 -5.50
N GLY A 100 1.89 20.28 -6.79
CA GLY A 100 2.93 19.94 -7.75
C GLY A 100 3.14 18.42 -7.87
N ASN A 101 4.31 17.95 -7.45
CA ASN A 101 4.72 16.54 -7.46
C ASN A 101 4.38 15.78 -6.16
N ILE A 102 3.65 16.42 -5.23
CA ILE A 102 3.31 15.85 -3.94
C ILE A 102 1.80 15.58 -3.88
N LEU A 103 1.43 14.33 -3.60
CA LEU A 103 0.05 13.94 -3.31
C LEU A 103 -0.08 13.70 -1.82
N LYS A 104 -0.92 14.48 -1.14
CA LYS A 104 -1.29 14.23 0.24
C LYS A 104 -2.47 13.27 0.26
N VAL A 105 -2.27 12.12 0.92
CA VAL A 105 -3.24 11.03 0.91
C VAL A 105 -3.53 10.51 2.30
N LYS A 106 -4.70 9.89 2.46
CA LYS A 106 -5.17 9.27 3.70
C LYS A 106 -5.27 7.75 3.55
N GLY A 107 -4.81 7.00 4.55
CA GLY A 107 -4.99 5.56 4.63
C GLY A 107 -3.80 4.71 4.19
N LEU A 108 -2.65 5.33 3.85
CA LEU A 108 -1.47 4.61 3.38
C LEU A 108 -0.71 3.96 4.56
N ASP A 109 -0.35 2.68 4.40
CA ASP A 109 0.14 1.80 5.47
C ASP A 109 1.65 1.49 5.36
N VAL A 110 2.47 2.53 5.25
CA VAL A 110 3.92 2.39 4.98
C VAL A 110 4.80 3.13 5.99
N LEU A 111 6.08 2.72 6.01
CA LEU A 111 7.12 3.40 6.77
C LEU A 111 7.65 4.63 6.01
N ASP A 112 8.18 5.58 6.75
CA ASP A 112 8.87 6.74 6.19
C ASP A 112 10.02 6.33 5.26
N GLY A 113 10.09 6.97 4.09
CA GLY A 113 11.08 6.69 3.06
C GLY A 113 10.79 5.46 2.19
N THR A 114 9.63 4.82 2.33
CA THR A 114 9.25 3.66 1.51
C THR A 114 9.27 4.04 0.02
N PRO A 115 9.98 3.30 -0.86
CA PRO A 115 10.02 3.58 -2.29
C PRO A 115 8.65 3.42 -2.97
N LEU A 116 8.29 4.42 -3.77
CA LEU A 116 7.09 4.41 -4.61
C LEU A 116 7.39 3.71 -5.93
N ILE A 117 6.55 2.75 -6.31
CA ILE A 117 6.72 1.98 -7.56
C ILE A 117 5.74 2.43 -8.63
N ASP A 118 4.47 2.64 -8.29
CA ASP A 118 3.44 3.00 -9.26
C ASP A 118 2.23 3.65 -8.59
N ILE A 119 1.44 4.38 -9.39
CA ILE A 119 0.18 5.01 -8.99
C ILE A 119 -0.85 4.69 -10.06
N LYS A 120 -2.05 4.25 -9.63
CA LYS A 120 -3.18 3.99 -10.54
C LYS A 120 -4.46 4.64 -10.02
N PRO A 121 -5.37 5.09 -10.88
CA PRO A 121 -6.70 5.51 -10.43
C PRO A 121 -7.48 4.31 -9.88
N TYR A 122 -8.19 4.50 -8.77
CA TYR A 122 -9.23 3.54 -8.38
C TYR A 122 -10.43 3.72 -9.30
N THR A 123 -10.74 2.69 -10.06
CA THR A 123 -11.74 2.71 -11.14
C THR A 123 -12.75 1.59 -10.90
N PRO A 124 -13.96 1.89 -10.39
CA PRO A 124 -14.91 0.86 -9.97
C PRO A 124 -15.20 -0.24 -11.01
N PRO A 125 -15.32 0.04 -12.32
CA PRO A 125 -15.46 -1.01 -13.33
C PRO A 125 -14.34 -2.07 -13.36
N TYR A 126 -13.14 -1.74 -12.89
CA TYR A 126 -11.99 -2.67 -12.80
C TYR A 126 -11.79 -3.20 -11.38
N ASP A 127 -12.01 -2.36 -10.37
CA ASP A 127 -11.54 -2.62 -9.01
C ASP A 127 -12.65 -3.03 -8.02
N ALA A 128 -13.90 -2.68 -8.29
CA ALA A 128 -15.03 -3.04 -7.42
C ALA A 128 -15.54 -4.44 -7.77
N VAL A 129 -15.68 -5.29 -6.75
CA VAL A 129 -16.18 -6.66 -6.88
C VAL A 129 -17.40 -6.84 -6.00
N GLU A 130 -18.54 -7.12 -6.62
CA GLU A 130 -19.77 -7.48 -5.91
C GLU A 130 -19.76 -8.96 -5.50
N GLY A 131 -20.41 -9.30 -4.38
CA GLY A 131 -20.55 -10.69 -3.93
C GLY A 131 -19.23 -11.37 -3.51
N MET A 132 -18.20 -10.57 -3.20
CA MET A 132 -16.89 -11.09 -2.81
C MET A 132 -16.97 -11.97 -1.56
N ARG A 133 -16.12 -13.01 -1.52
CA ARG A 133 -15.92 -13.87 -0.35
C ARG A 133 -14.47 -13.82 0.08
N TYR A 134 -14.26 -13.78 1.39
CA TYR A 134 -12.94 -13.92 2.01
C TYR A 134 -13.05 -14.80 3.27
N PRO A 135 -11.95 -15.37 3.78
CA PRO A 135 -11.99 -16.22 4.98
C PRO A 135 -12.35 -15.45 6.26
N ASP A 136 -13.12 -16.06 7.17
CA ASP A 136 -13.57 -15.41 8.41
C ASP A 136 -12.44 -14.87 9.29
N TRP A 137 -11.25 -15.50 9.25
CA TRP A 137 -10.10 -15.06 10.05
C TRP A 137 -9.57 -13.68 9.65
N VAL A 138 -9.91 -13.17 8.47
CA VAL A 138 -9.56 -11.81 8.04
C VAL A 138 -10.18 -10.77 8.97
N ASN A 139 -11.39 -11.02 9.48
CA ASN A 139 -12.08 -10.14 10.42
C ASN A 139 -11.42 -10.08 11.81
N LYS A 140 -10.43 -10.94 12.07
CA LYS A 140 -9.66 -10.95 13.33
C LYS A 140 -8.41 -10.09 13.26
N LEU A 141 -8.08 -9.56 12.08
CA LEU A 141 -6.89 -8.73 11.86
C LEU A 141 -7.15 -7.26 12.21
N GLU A 142 -6.08 -6.53 12.53
CA GLU A 142 -6.10 -5.09 12.75
C GLU A 142 -5.71 -4.33 11.48
N TYR A 143 -6.48 -3.29 11.14
CA TYR A 143 -6.32 -2.44 9.95
C TYR A 143 -6.17 -0.97 10.35
#